data_AF-A0A091J5L0-F1
#
_entry.id   AF-A0A091J5L0-F1
#
_cell.length_a   1.000
_cell.length_b   1.000
_cell.length_c   1.000
_cell.angle_alpha   90.00
_cell.angle_beta   90.00
_cell.angle_gamma   90.00
#
_symmetry.space_group_name_H-M   'P 1'
#
loop_
_entity.id
_entity.type
_entity.pdbx_description
1 polymer ?
#
loop_
_entity_poly.entity_id
_entity_poly.type
_entity_poly.pdbx_seq_one_letter_code
_entity_poly.pdbx_strand_id
1 'polypeptide(L)'
;VVVVEEEEEEEVVVPLSERIKRRVEARGEAAFEPPQPGGGDAAGGAGFCANGDLLAPGSRGPREALVSSGEASCGSRNGTHGVERPSLCPLPASRSDSADQPLVCGASPETSPPPKKSKYSQKEREAICQAAWQRRKEREERRRQQEQEKERKRALAKMLKAQRPGECQKYITVVLDRVLLQVEGGGEIHSALQAANYSCVIESQAVPCSITWRRKTVSSQMEGGDEWTEEPNVLVMLRLEEFLSMEAQGCAEGQETLQSYVDRVMEKMPGKILALAVAGVENYFRSLQAQSKKRPQQAAASGNQGEKQAKRRKKKVNDSGLEITRMDVEEALVDLQLSKQVQVSFFESWEELGEFATMFTKAVAEAPFKREQEKTGFSFYLENAWCRGVKVDHSGKGLLEVWKRQIQQFNRVSLEMAEAIVSAYPSPQLLNQAYSRCSSEQERENMLANIPVHRGDGVTATCRRIGPELSRRIYLQMTSHDPDLYLDFTG
;
A
#
# COMPACT_ATOMS: atom_id res chain seq x y z
N VAL A 1 -38.47 -10.80 -21.60
CA VAL A 1 -37.50 -10.56 -20.51
C VAL A 1 -36.51 -9.55 -21.06
N VAL A 2 -36.63 -8.31 -20.61
CA VAL A 2 -35.71 -7.22 -20.96
C VAL A 2 -34.49 -7.43 -20.06
N VAL A 3 -33.35 -7.74 -20.65
CA VAL A 3 -32.07 -7.79 -19.93
C VAL A 3 -31.60 -6.34 -19.84
N VAL A 4 -31.68 -5.77 -18.64
CA VAL A 4 -31.06 -4.51 -18.31
C VAL A 4 -29.60 -4.84 -18.01
N GLU A 5 -28.72 -4.49 -18.94
CA GLU A 5 -27.28 -4.48 -18.68
C GLU A 5 -27.03 -3.32 -17.70
N GLU A 6 -26.66 -3.66 -16.47
CA GLU A 6 -26.14 -2.71 -15.51
C GLU A 6 -24.75 -2.28 -16.00
N GLU A 7 -24.65 -1.04 -16.50
CA GLU A 7 -23.38 -0.37 -16.73
C GLU A 7 -22.71 -0.15 -15.36
N GLU A 8 -21.81 -1.05 -14.97
CA GLU A 8 -20.85 -0.76 -13.90
C GLU A 8 -20.02 0.46 -14.35
N GLU A 9 -20.11 1.57 -13.61
CA GLU A 9 -19.25 2.74 -13.81
C GLU A 9 -17.78 2.31 -13.75
N GLU A 10 -17.10 2.28 -14.91
CA GLU A 10 -15.66 2.04 -15.03
C GLU A 10 -14.91 3.14 -14.26
N GLU A 11 -14.62 2.91 -12.97
CA GLU A 11 -13.71 3.74 -12.20
C GLU A 11 -12.33 3.67 -12.88
N VAL A 12 -11.94 4.71 -13.62
CA VAL A 12 -10.68 4.77 -14.37
C VAL A 12 -9.52 4.73 -13.37
N VAL A 13 -8.95 3.54 -13.17
CA VAL A 13 -7.78 3.33 -12.31
C VAL A 13 -6.55 3.90 -13.01
N VAL A 14 -6.26 5.18 -12.73
CA VAL A 14 -5.04 5.87 -13.16
C VAL A 14 -3.87 5.53 -12.20
N PRO A 15 -2.63 5.31 -12.68
CA PRO A 15 -1.45 5.12 -11.84
C PRO A 15 -1.35 6.19 -10.75
N LEU A 16 -0.87 5.81 -9.56
CA LEU A 16 -0.79 6.75 -8.43
C LEU A 16 0.10 7.96 -8.75
N SER A 17 1.24 7.74 -9.43
CA SER A 17 2.15 8.79 -9.91
C SER A 17 1.44 9.80 -10.83
N GLU A 18 0.63 9.33 -11.77
CA GLU A 18 -0.18 10.19 -12.64
C GLU A 18 -1.29 10.91 -11.88
N ARG A 19 -1.94 10.26 -10.90
CA ARG A 19 -2.96 10.91 -10.04
C ARG A 19 -2.36 12.03 -9.19
N ILE A 20 -1.15 11.81 -8.66
CA ILE A 20 -0.41 12.83 -7.90
C ILE A 20 -0.03 13.97 -8.83
N LYS A 21 0.56 13.69 -10.00
CA LYS A 21 0.94 14.69 -10.99
C LYS A 21 -0.24 15.56 -11.43
N ARG A 22 -1.38 14.94 -11.79
CA ARG A 22 -2.62 15.66 -12.16
C ARG A 22 -3.15 16.53 -11.02
N ARG A 23 -3.05 16.09 -9.75
CA ARG A 23 -3.46 16.92 -8.60
C ARG A 23 -2.54 18.10 -8.34
N VAL A 24 -1.24 17.94 -8.54
CA VAL A 24 -0.26 19.00 -8.38
C VAL A 24 -0.43 20.04 -9.48
N GLU A 25 -0.58 19.60 -10.73
CA GLU A 25 -0.81 20.47 -11.90
C GLU A 25 -2.14 21.24 -11.77
N ALA A 26 -3.23 20.57 -11.37
CA ALA A 26 -4.53 21.23 -11.17
C ALA A 26 -4.54 22.29 -10.04
N ARG A 27 -3.61 22.20 -9.07
CA ARG A 27 -3.47 23.20 -8.00
C ARG A 27 -2.54 24.36 -8.37
N GLY A 28 -1.66 24.18 -9.36
CA GLY A 28 -0.84 25.26 -9.91
C GLY A 28 -1.64 26.28 -10.72
N GLU A 29 -2.79 25.89 -11.28
CA GLU A 29 -3.66 26.75 -12.09
C GLU A 29 -4.70 27.54 -11.25
N ALA A 30 -4.96 27.12 -10.01
CA ALA A 30 -5.86 27.83 -9.09
C ALA A 30 -5.06 28.81 -8.22
N ALA A 31 -4.57 29.91 -8.82
CA ALA A 31 -4.05 31.03 -8.07
C ALA A 31 -5.17 31.62 -7.20
N PHE A 32 -4.94 31.67 -5.89
CA PHE A 32 -5.85 32.21 -4.89
C PHE A 32 -5.92 33.74 -5.05
N GLU A 33 -7.05 34.28 -5.51
CA GLU A 33 -7.27 35.73 -5.48
C GLU A 33 -7.51 36.20 -4.04
N PRO A 34 -6.77 37.22 -3.54
CA PRO A 34 -7.04 37.80 -2.23
C PRO A 34 -8.36 38.60 -2.26
N PRO A 35 -9.19 38.55 -1.20
CA PRO A 35 -10.36 39.41 -1.12
C PRO A 35 -9.92 40.88 -0.99
N GLN A 36 -10.54 41.76 -1.78
CA GLN A 36 -10.29 43.20 -1.72
C GLN A 36 -10.69 43.79 -0.35
N PRO A 37 -9.97 44.82 0.14
CA PRO A 37 -10.29 45.46 1.41
C PRO A 37 -11.55 46.32 1.24
N GLY A 38 -12.65 45.89 1.87
CA GLY A 38 -13.83 46.72 2.05
C GLY A 38 -13.49 47.90 2.98
N GLY A 39 -13.66 49.12 2.46
CA GLY A 39 -13.55 50.34 3.23
C GLY A 39 -14.58 50.37 4.36
N GLY A 40 -14.10 50.67 5.57
CA GLY A 40 -14.93 50.84 6.76
C GLY A 40 -14.29 51.92 7.63
N ASP A 41 -15.05 52.99 7.83
CA ASP A 41 -14.65 54.24 8.45
C ASP A 41 -14.04 54.12 9.85
N ALA A 42 -13.02 54.94 10.07
CA ALA A 42 -12.44 55.23 11.36
C ALA A 42 -13.40 56.13 12.17
N ALA A 43 -13.80 55.69 13.35
CA ALA A 43 -14.32 56.56 14.39
C ALA A 43 -13.80 56.13 15.77
N GLY A 44 -12.82 56.90 16.25
CA GLY A 44 -12.68 57.42 17.61
C GLY A 44 -12.86 56.49 18.81
N GLY A 45 -11.78 56.29 19.57
CA GLY A 45 -11.86 55.75 20.92
C GLY A 45 -10.50 55.68 21.60
N ALA A 46 -9.88 56.82 21.87
CA ALA A 46 -8.71 56.92 22.73
C ALA A 46 -9.10 56.66 24.20
N GLY A 47 -8.38 55.76 24.87
CA GLY A 47 -8.52 55.48 26.30
C GLY A 47 -7.22 54.88 26.84
N PHE A 48 -6.42 55.76 27.44
CA PHE A 48 -5.12 55.51 28.05
C PHE A 48 -5.20 54.72 29.37
N CYS A 49 -4.08 54.05 29.69
CA CYS A 49 -3.58 53.67 31.04
C CYS A 49 -4.33 52.54 31.78
N ALA A 50 -3.72 51.71 32.63
CA ALA A 50 -2.34 51.41 32.99
C ALA A 50 -2.37 50.17 33.89
N ASN A 51 -1.21 49.50 34.00
CA ASN A 51 -0.77 48.47 34.95
C ASN A 51 -1.53 48.29 36.27
N GLY A 52 -1.56 47.05 36.74
CA GLY A 52 -1.61 46.76 38.19
C GLY A 52 -2.06 45.34 38.52
N ASP A 53 -1.08 44.49 38.81
CA ASP A 53 -1.21 43.14 39.37
C ASP A 53 -2.15 43.06 40.60
N LEU A 54 -2.78 41.89 40.79
CA LEU A 54 -2.63 41.02 41.98
C LEU A 54 -3.84 40.08 42.22
N LEU A 55 -3.49 38.82 42.51
CA LEU A 55 -4.16 37.87 43.42
C LEU A 55 -5.40 37.09 42.93
N ALA A 56 -5.17 35.79 42.68
CA ALA A 56 -6.10 34.71 43.01
C ALA A 56 -6.26 34.61 44.56
N PRO A 57 -7.33 34.01 45.14
CA PRO A 57 -7.61 32.56 45.01
C PRO A 57 -9.11 32.15 45.09
N GLY A 58 -9.40 30.87 44.81
CA GLY A 58 -10.53 30.19 45.48
C GLY A 58 -11.44 29.28 44.64
N SER A 59 -11.11 27.99 44.68
CA SER A 59 -11.91 26.78 44.44
C SER A 59 -13.45 26.85 44.38
N ARG A 60 -14.03 26.18 43.37
CA ARG A 60 -15.13 25.19 43.53
C ARG A 60 -15.41 24.43 42.21
N GLY A 61 -15.17 23.13 42.20
CA GLY A 61 -16.02 22.19 41.45
C GLY A 61 -17.20 21.74 42.33
N PRO A 62 -17.97 20.69 41.99
CA PRO A 62 -17.96 19.87 40.76
C PRO A 62 -19.38 19.68 40.16
N ARG A 63 -19.50 19.01 39.00
CA ARG A 63 -20.45 17.88 38.82
C ARG A 63 -20.37 17.22 37.44
N GLU A 64 -20.17 15.90 37.50
CA GLU A 64 -20.31 14.91 36.45
C GLU A 64 -21.76 14.78 35.97
N ALA A 65 -21.92 14.37 34.71
CA ALA A 65 -23.05 13.56 34.27
C ALA A 65 -22.62 12.66 33.09
N LEU A 66 -22.37 11.39 33.43
CA LEU A 66 -22.50 10.25 32.53
C LEU A 66 -23.92 10.21 31.95
N VAL A 67 -24.08 10.00 30.63
CA VAL A 67 -25.13 9.11 30.10
C VAL A 67 -24.62 8.44 28.82
N SER A 68 -24.60 7.11 28.90
CA SER A 68 -24.55 6.15 27.80
C SER A 68 -25.98 5.86 27.31
N SER A 69 -26.18 5.75 26.00
CA SER A 69 -27.28 5.03 25.33
C SER A 69 -26.95 5.04 23.83
N GLY A 70 -26.92 3.94 23.10
CA GLY A 70 -27.74 2.74 23.20
C GLY A 70 -28.39 2.57 21.83
N GLU A 71 -27.82 1.68 21.01
CA GLU A 71 -28.39 1.25 19.74
C GLU A 71 -29.73 0.56 19.98
N ALA A 72 -30.73 0.86 19.14
CA ALA A 72 -31.96 0.09 19.04
C ALA A 72 -32.34 -0.07 17.56
N SER A 73 -32.09 -1.29 17.09
CA SER A 73 -32.66 -1.93 15.92
C SER A 73 -34.16 -2.18 16.11
N CYS A 74 -34.96 -1.96 15.06
CA CYS A 74 -36.27 -2.58 14.77
C CYS A 74 -36.43 -2.51 13.23
N GLY A 75 -36.70 -3.56 12.46
CA GLY A 75 -37.50 -4.74 12.76
C GLY A 75 -38.73 -4.72 11.84
N SER A 76 -38.59 -5.36 10.67
CA SER A 76 -39.59 -5.48 9.59
C SER A 76 -40.76 -6.41 9.95
N ARG A 77 -41.97 -6.17 9.41
CA ARG A 77 -42.92 -7.21 8.96
C ARG A 77 -44.17 -6.69 8.19
N ASN A 78 -44.20 -7.08 6.91
CA ASN A 78 -45.25 -7.53 5.96
C ASN A 78 -46.77 -7.44 6.23
N GLY A 79 -47.50 -7.19 5.12
CA GLY A 79 -48.82 -7.75 4.78
C GLY A 79 -49.48 -7.11 3.53
N THR A 80 -49.14 -7.48 2.28
CA THR A 80 -49.82 -8.37 1.28
C THR A 80 -51.09 -7.91 0.53
N HIS A 81 -51.07 -8.16 -0.81
CA HIS A 81 -52.11 -8.14 -1.88
C HIS A 81 -52.50 -6.78 -2.50
N GLY A 82 -52.61 -6.57 -3.82
CA GLY A 82 -52.44 -7.38 -5.03
C GLY A 82 -53.10 -6.68 -6.25
N VAL A 83 -52.31 -6.41 -7.31
CA VAL A 83 -52.57 -6.41 -8.78
C VAL A 83 -53.86 -5.78 -9.36
N GLU A 84 -53.74 -4.73 -10.19
CA GLU A 84 -53.98 -4.73 -11.67
C GLU A 84 -53.85 -3.33 -12.33
N ARG A 85 -53.53 -3.33 -13.63
CA ARG A 85 -53.00 -2.25 -14.49
C ARG A 85 -54.09 -1.54 -15.35
N PRO A 86 -53.76 -0.46 -16.11
CA PRO A 86 -54.67 0.62 -16.51
C PRO A 86 -55.09 0.65 -18.01
N SER A 87 -56.05 1.53 -18.35
CA SER A 87 -56.41 1.97 -19.72
C SER A 87 -56.86 3.45 -19.70
N LEU A 88 -56.20 4.39 -20.39
CA LEU A 88 -56.33 4.88 -21.79
C LEU A 88 -57.31 6.05 -22.00
N CYS A 89 -56.81 7.05 -22.75
CA CYS A 89 -57.37 8.34 -23.19
C CYS A 89 -58.60 8.22 -24.13
N PRO A 90 -59.23 9.32 -24.63
CA PRO A 90 -58.75 9.98 -25.86
C PRO A 90 -59.11 11.49 -26.10
N LEU A 91 -58.46 12.07 -27.13
CA LEU A 91 -58.71 13.35 -27.84
C LEU A 91 -60.02 13.33 -28.65
N PRO A 92 -60.45 14.48 -29.22
CA PRO A 92 -61.09 14.46 -30.53
C PRO A 92 -60.57 15.50 -31.54
N ALA A 93 -60.70 15.15 -32.82
CA ALA A 93 -60.64 16.02 -33.99
C ALA A 93 -61.97 15.91 -34.75
N SER A 94 -62.40 16.98 -35.43
CA SER A 94 -63.50 16.95 -36.40
C SER A 94 -63.30 18.01 -37.48
N ARG A 95 -63.78 17.69 -38.69
CA ARG A 95 -63.60 18.37 -40.00
C ARG A 95 -65.01 18.61 -40.60
N SER A 96 -65.14 19.56 -41.54
CA SER A 96 -66.25 19.91 -42.48
C SER A 96 -66.55 21.44 -42.44
N ASP A 97 -66.95 22.20 -43.48
CA ASP A 97 -67.03 22.06 -44.95
C ASP A 97 -67.27 23.48 -45.58
N SER A 98 -66.91 23.66 -46.86
CA SER A 98 -67.33 24.59 -47.95
C SER A 98 -67.95 26.02 -47.77
N ALA A 99 -67.44 26.98 -48.57
CA ALA A 99 -68.12 27.76 -49.66
C ALA A 99 -67.73 29.26 -49.76
N ASP A 100 -67.06 29.65 -50.87
CA ASP A 100 -67.38 30.76 -51.80
C ASP A 100 -66.15 31.33 -52.56
N GLN A 101 -66.35 31.49 -53.88
CA GLN A 101 -65.48 32.04 -54.94
C GLN A 101 -65.99 33.46 -55.34
N PRO A 102 -65.43 34.22 -56.32
CA PRO A 102 -64.05 34.38 -56.83
C PRO A 102 -63.65 35.85 -57.23
N LEU A 103 -62.49 35.99 -57.90
CA LEU A 103 -62.05 37.05 -58.86
C LEU A 103 -61.49 38.39 -58.33
N VAL A 104 -60.21 38.69 -58.61
CA VAL A 104 -59.77 39.59 -59.71
C VAL A 104 -58.32 39.25 -60.08
N CYS A 105 -58.07 39.17 -61.39
CA CYS A 105 -56.80 38.90 -62.05
C CYS A 105 -56.09 40.24 -62.39
N GLY A 106 -54.76 40.31 -62.30
CA GLY A 106 -54.02 41.50 -62.75
C GLY A 106 -52.50 41.42 -62.67
N ALA A 107 -51.88 41.09 -63.81
CA ALA A 107 -50.51 41.39 -64.27
C ALA A 107 -49.28 40.59 -63.73
N SER A 108 -48.57 39.99 -64.69
CA SER A 108 -47.21 39.38 -64.66
C SER A 108 -46.19 40.41 -65.20
N PRO A 109 -44.88 40.13 -65.45
CA PRO A 109 -43.95 39.05 -65.04
C PRO A 109 -42.58 39.59 -64.54
N GLU A 110 -41.67 38.73 -64.04
CA GLU A 110 -40.25 38.71 -64.50
C GLU A 110 -39.46 37.50 -63.95
N THR A 111 -38.70 36.89 -64.85
CA THR A 111 -37.90 35.66 -64.71
C THR A 111 -36.43 35.92 -64.36
N SER A 112 -35.78 35.04 -63.59
CA SER A 112 -34.31 34.85 -63.58
C SER A 112 -33.93 33.41 -63.14
N PRO A 113 -32.94 32.74 -63.79
CA PRO A 113 -32.62 31.32 -63.55
C PRO A 113 -31.50 31.09 -62.51
N PRO A 114 -31.33 29.87 -61.94
CA PRO A 114 -30.31 29.60 -60.94
C PRO A 114 -28.90 29.39 -61.55
N PRO A 115 -27.80 29.69 -60.81
CA PRO A 115 -26.46 29.78 -61.37
C PRO A 115 -25.76 28.42 -61.56
N LYS A 116 -24.93 28.39 -62.61
CA LYS A 116 -24.10 27.28 -63.09
C LYS A 116 -23.00 26.92 -62.07
N LYS A 117 -22.89 25.63 -61.71
CA LYS A 117 -21.74 25.07 -60.98
C LYS A 117 -20.47 25.24 -61.82
N SER A 118 -19.44 25.90 -61.29
CA SER A 118 -18.14 26.03 -61.96
C SER A 118 -17.54 24.64 -62.19
N LYS A 119 -17.14 24.37 -63.44
CA LYS A 119 -16.48 23.11 -63.80
C LYS A 119 -15.04 23.19 -63.31
N TYR A 120 -14.79 22.74 -62.08
CA TYR A 120 -13.43 22.40 -61.62
C TYR A 120 -12.70 21.63 -62.72
N SER A 121 -11.45 22.00 -63.01
CA SER A 121 -10.61 21.30 -63.97
C SER A 121 -10.47 19.83 -63.55
N GLN A 122 -10.34 18.92 -64.52
CA GLN A 122 -10.23 17.49 -64.23
C GLN A 122 -9.10 17.19 -63.23
N LYS A 123 -7.96 17.90 -63.34
CA LYS A 123 -6.84 17.83 -62.40
C LYS A 123 -7.17 18.32 -60.98
N GLU A 124 -8.00 19.35 -60.84
CA GLU A 124 -8.41 19.87 -59.52
C GLU A 124 -9.37 18.90 -58.82
N ARG A 125 -10.27 18.26 -59.57
CA ARG A 125 -11.17 17.23 -59.03
C ARG A 125 -10.40 16.00 -58.56
N GLU A 126 -9.41 15.57 -59.34
CA GLU A 126 -8.51 14.48 -58.98
C GLU A 126 -7.70 14.82 -57.72
N ALA A 127 -7.17 16.04 -57.62
CA ALA A 127 -6.44 16.50 -56.43
C ALA A 127 -7.33 16.56 -55.17
N ILE A 128 -8.58 17.03 -55.27
CA ILE A 128 -9.54 17.05 -54.16
C ILE A 128 -9.91 15.63 -53.73
N CYS A 129 -10.15 14.72 -54.67
CA CYS A 129 -10.42 13.31 -54.37
C CYS A 129 -9.23 12.62 -53.69
N GLN A 130 -8.00 12.87 -54.17
CA GLN A 130 -6.78 12.35 -53.55
C GLN A 130 -6.57 12.91 -52.15
N ALA A 131 -6.75 14.22 -51.94
CA ALA A 131 -6.65 14.83 -50.62
C ALA A 131 -7.73 14.32 -49.65
N ALA A 132 -8.96 14.09 -50.12
CA ALA A 132 -10.03 13.49 -49.33
C ALA A 132 -9.73 12.04 -48.93
N TRP A 133 -9.13 11.26 -49.85
CA TRP A 133 -8.69 9.88 -49.59
C TRP A 133 -7.57 9.84 -48.54
N GLN A 134 -6.55 10.69 -48.67
CA GLN A 134 -5.47 10.82 -47.68
C GLN A 134 -6.01 11.21 -46.29
N ARG A 135 -6.90 12.21 -46.23
CA ARG A 135 -7.56 12.63 -44.97
C ARG A 135 -8.44 11.55 -44.35
N ARG A 136 -8.98 10.62 -45.14
CA ARG A 136 -9.76 9.48 -44.64
C ARG A 136 -8.84 8.42 -44.06
N LYS A 137 -7.74 8.11 -44.76
CA LYS A 137 -6.71 7.17 -44.30
C LYS A 137 -6.05 7.65 -42.99
N GLU A 138 -5.67 8.92 -42.91
CA GLU A 138 -5.10 9.51 -41.69
C GLU A 138 -6.08 9.48 -40.50
N ARG A 139 -7.37 9.77 -40.75
CA ARG A 139 -8.41 9.69 -39.70
C ARG A 139 -8.63 8.25 -39.23
N GLU A 140 -8.56 7.28 -40.12
CA GLU A 140 -8.70 5.87 -39.80
C GLU A 140 -7.49 5.35 -39.02
N GLU A 141 -6.27 5.73 -39.42
CA GLU A 141 -5.04 5.42 -38.67
C GLU A 141 -5.07 6.05 -37.28
N ARG A 142 -5.48 7.31 -37.15
CA ARG A 142 -5.63 7.99 -35.85
C ARG A 142 -6.68 7.31 -34.98
N ARG A 143 -7.82 6.92 -35.55
CA ARG A 143 -8.86 6.19 -34.81
C ARG A 143 -8.34 4.83 -34.32
N ARG A 144 -7.63 4.08 -35.18
CA ARG A 144 -7.01 2.81 -34.81
C ARG A 144 -5.97 2.99 -33.70
N GLN A 145 -5.15 4.04 -33.77
CA GLN A 145 -4.19 4.37 -32.72
C GLN A 145 -4.88 4.71 -31.39
N GLN A 146 -5.96 5.51 -31.42
CA GLN A 146 -6.74 5.85 -30.23
C GLN A 146 -7.43 4.62 -29.61
N GLU A 147 -7.98 3.72 -30.43
CA GLU A 147 -8.57 2.46 -29.97
C GLU A 147 -7.51 1.56 -29.34
N GLN A 148 -6.34 1.41 -29.97
CA GLN A 148 -5.21 0.66 -29.40
C GLN A 148 -4.69 1.28 -28.10
N GLU A 149 -4.59 2.60 -28.01
CA GLU A 149 -4.17 3.28 -26.78
C GLU A 149 -5.20 3.10 -25.66
N LYS A 150 -6.49 3.20 -25.98
CA LYS A 150 -7.58 2.95 -25.02
C LYS A 150 -7.55 1.51 -24.50
N GLU A 151 -7.33 0.54 -25.39
CA GLU A 151 -7.19 -0.87 -25.02
C GLU A 151 -5.95 -1.09 -24.13
N ARG A 152 -4.80 -0.51 -24.50
CA ARG A 152 -3.58 -0.57 -23.68
C ARG A 152 -3.81 0.02 -22.28
N LYS A 153 -4.45 1.19 -22.18
CA LYS A 153 -4.78 1.83 -20.89
C LYS A 153 -5.72 0.96 -20.04
N ARG A 154 -6.74 0.35 -20.67
CA ARG A 154 -7.66 -0.59 -20.00
C ARG A 154 -6.95 -1.84 -19.49
N ALA A 155 -6.08 -2.43 -20.30
CA ALA A 155 -5.28 -3.60 -19.93
C ALA A 155 -4.35 -3.27 -18.74
N LEU A 156 -3.66 -2.13 -18.79
CA LEU A 156 -2.80 -1.68 -17.69
C LEU A 156 -3.59 -1.43 -16.39
N ALA A 157 -4.77 -0.79 -16.48
CA ALA A 157 -5.62 -0.56 -15.32
C ALA A 157 -6.09 -1.88 -14.68
N LYS A 158 -6.48 -2.85 -15.51
CA LYS A 158 -6.89 -4.20 -15.07
C LYS A 158 -5.73 -4.95 -14.40
N MET A 159 -4.54 -4.89 -14.99
CA MET A 159 -3.31 -5.45 -14.41
C MET A 159 -2.96 -4.81 -13.06
N LEU A 160 -2.99 -3.48 -12.96
CA LEU A 160 -2.71 -2.77 -11.70
C LEU A 160 -3.75 -3.06 -10.62
N LYS A 161 -5.03 -3.22 -10.99
CA LYS A 161 -6.09 -3.64 -10.05
C LYS A 161 -5.82 -5.05 -9.50
N ALA A 162 -5.40 -5.96 -10.36
CA ALA A 162 -5.05 -7.32 -9.97
C ALA A 162 -3.83 -7.43 -9.05
N GLN A 163 -2.96 -6.42 -9.00
CA GLN A 163 -1.80 -6.42 -8.10
C GLN A 163 -2.10 -5.86 -6.70
N ARG A 164 -3.28 -5.26 -6.47
CA ARG A 164 -3.61 -4.63 -5.18
C ARG A 164 -3.69 -5.65 -4.03
N PRO A 165 -3.31 -5.27 -2.80
CA PRO A 165 -3.55 -6.07 -1.61
C PRO A 165 -5.02 -6.49 -1.50
N GLY A 166 -5.26 -7.76 -1.18
CA GLY A 166 -6.60 -8.36 -1.14
C GLY A 166 -7.10 -8.92 -2.49
N GLU A 167 -6.72 -8.32 -3.62
CA GLU A 167 -7.07 -8.83 -4.96
C GLU A 167 -5.97 -9.74 -5.55
N CYS A 168 -4.71 -9.43 -5.28
CA CYS A 168 -3.53 -10.13 -5.82
C CYS A 168 -3.50 -11.62 -5.52
N GLN A 169 -4.11 -12.02 -4.42
CA GLN A 169 -4.22 -13.42 -4.01
C GLN A 169 -4.90 -14.30 -5.05
N LYS A 170 -5.93 -13.79 -5.75
CA LYS A 170 -6.69 -14.55 -6.76
C LYS A 170 -5.87 -14.89 -8.00
N TYR A 171 -4.77 -14.18 -8.21
CA TYR A 171 -3.92 -14.31 -9.39
C TYR A 171 -2.62 -15.06 -9.11
N ILE A 172 -2.38 -15.49 -7.86
CA ILE A 172 -1.21 -16.27 -7.48
C ILE A 172 -1.60 -17.73 -7.29
N THR A 173 -0.80 -18.60 -7.90
CA THR A 173 -0.84 -20.05 -7.66
C THR A 173 0.48 -20.47 -7.03
N VAL A 174 0.40 -21.18 -5.93
CA VAL A 174 1.53 -21.80 -5.22
C VAL A 174 1.79 -23.17 -5.83
N VAL A 175 3.01 -23.40 -6.27
CA VAL A 175 3.45 -24.68 -6.84
C VAL A 175 4.27 -25.39 -5.78
N LEU A 176 3.74 -26.49 -5.27
CA LEU A 176 4.36 -27.33 -4.25
C LEU A 176 5.01 -28.54 -4.92
N ASP A 177 6.27 -28.81 -4.57
CA ASP A 177 6.95 -30.02 -5.04
C ASP A 177 6.31 -31.29 -4.45
N ARG A 178 6.27 -32.36 -5.25
CA ARG A 178 5.70 -33.65 -4.82
C ARG A 178 6.41 -34.27 -3.61
N VAL A 179 7.72 -34.08 -3.49
CA VAL A 179 8.50 -34.63 -2.37
C VAL A 179 8.20 -33.86 -1.08
N LEU A 180 7.87 -32.57 -1.17
CA LEU A 180 7.46 -31.76 -0.01
C LEU A 180 6.29 -32.39 0.75
N LEU A 181 5.30 -32.93 0.04
CA LEU A 181 4.11 -33.51 0.67
C LEU A 181 4.34 -34.92 1.23
N GLN A 182 5.49 -35.54 0.92
CA GLN A 182 5.86 -36.87 1.41
C GLN A 182 6.70 -36.82 2.68
N VAL A 183 7.24 -35.65 3.00
CA VAL A 183 8.06 -35.41 4.18
C VAL A 183 7.21 -34.84 5.33
N GLU A 184 7.69 -35.01 6.55
CA GLU A 184 7.06 -34.44 7.73
C GLU A 184 6.92 -32.92 7.60
N GLY A 185 5.76 -32.36 7.97
CA GLY A 185 5.47 -30.94 7.85
C GLY A 185 4.85 -30.50 6.52
N GLY A 186 4.94 -31.31 5.45
CA GLY A 186 4.39 -30.97 4.15
C GLY A 186 2.87 -30.78 4.14
N GLY A 187 2.16 -31.61 4.91
CA GLY A 187 0.71 -31.55 5.05
C GLY A 187 0.25 -30.28 5.78
N GLU A 188 0.99 -29.87 6.81
CA GLU A 188 0.77 -28.67 7.61
C GLU A 188 0.96 -27.42 6.75
N ILE A 189 2.05 -27.35 5.96
CA ILE A 189 2.31 -26.24 5.03
C ILE A 189 1.18 -26.12 4.00
N HIS A 190 0.81 -27.24 3.37
CA HIS A 190 -0.26 -27.24 2.38
C HIS A 190 -1.62 -26.83 3.00
N SER A 191 -1.92 -27.32 4.21
CA SER A 191 -3.15 -26.97 4.93
C SER A 191 -3.20 -25.50 5.30
N ALA A 192 -2.08 -24.91 5.74
CA ALA A 192 -1.98 -23.49 6.06
C ALA A 192 -2.24 -22.61 4.81
N LEU A 193 -1.63 -22.96 3.68
CA LEU A 193 -1.83 -22.25 2.40
C LEU A 193 -3.29 -22.34 1.93
N GLN A 194 -3.92 -23.51 2.07
CA GLN A 194 -5.33 -23.70 1.73
C GLN A 194 -6.26 -22.93 2.67
N ALA A 195 -6.00 -22.95 3.99
CA ALA A 195 -6.76 -22.19 4.98
C ALA A 195 -6.68 -20.69 4.72
N ALA A 196 -5.55 -20.22 4.18
CA ALA A 196 -5.38 -18.84 3.74
C ALA A 196 -6.07 -18.51 2.41
N ASN A 197 -6.73 -19.47 1.73
CA ASN A 197 -7.38 -19.35 0.42
C ASN A 197 -6.42 -19.15 -0.78
N TYR A 198 -5.22 -19.75 -0.75
CA TYR A 198 -4.35 -19.77 -1.92
C TYR A 198 -4.63 -20.97 -2.83
N SER A 199 -4.59 -20.74 -4.15
CA SER A 199 -4.58 -21.81 -5.14
C SER A 199 -3.26 -22.57 -5.06
N CYS A 200 -3.32 -23.88 -4.81
CA CYS A 200 -2.14 -24.74 -4.71
C CYS A 200 -2.18 -25.81 -5.80
N VAL A 201 -1.05 -26.01 -6.48
CA VAL A 201 -0.84 -27.10 -7.45
C VAL A 201 0.36 -27.93 -7.04
N ILE A 202 0.28 -29.24 -7.31
CA ILE A 202 1.30 -30.20 -6.90
C ILE A 202 2.00 -30.71 -8.16
N GLU A 203 3.25 -30.27 -8.35
CA GLU A 203 4.05 -30.58 -9.53
C GLU A 203 5.42 -31.14 -9.14
N SER A 204 6.10 -31.83 -10.06
CA SER A 204 7.49 -32.21 -9.83
C SER A 204 8.37 -31.02 -10.17
N GLN A 205 9.22 -30.58 -9.23
CA GLN A 205 10.12 -29.45 -9.44
C GLN A 205 11.58 -29.92 -9.58
N ALA A 206 12.44 -29.05 -10.13
CA ALA A 206 13.87 -29.35 -10.33
C ALA A 206 14.61 -29.60 -9.01
N VAL A 207 14.12 -28.97 -7.94
CA VAL A 207 14.65 -29.07 -6.58
C VAL A 207 13.56 -29.68 -5.69
N PRO A 208 13.82 -30.84 -5.05
CA PRO A 208 12.88 -31.45 -4.12
C PRO A 208 12.56 -30.53 -2.95
N CYS A 209 11.36 -30.67 -2.38
CA CYS A 209 10.91 -29.87 -1.24
C CYS A 209 10.90 -28.34 -1.50
N SER A 210 10.79 -27.95 -2.78
CA SER A 210 10.69 -26.54 -3.17
C SER A 210 9.24 -26.08 -3.28
N ILE A 211 9.06 -24.78 -3.05
CA ILE A 211 7.83 -24.04 -3.21
C ILE A 211 8.14 -22.87 -4.15
N THR A 212 7.40 -22.78 -5.24
CA THR A 212 7.48 -21.68 -6.21
C THR A 212 6.12 -21.05 -6.43
N TRP A 213 6.09 -19.90 -7.10
CA TRP A 213 4.87 -19.17 -7.37
C TRP A 213 4.77 -18.85 -8.85
N ARG A 214 3.53 -18.92 -9.36
CA ARG A 214 3.18 -18.46 -10.70
C ARG A 214 2.05 -17.45 -10.59
N ARG A 215 2.10 -16.40 -11.41
CA ARG A 215 1.10 -15.36 -11.50
C ARG A 215 0.34 -15.44 -12.82
N LYS A 216 -0.98 -15.47 -12.73
CA LYS A 216 -1.86 -15.46 -13.90
C LYS A 216 -1.77 -14.10 -14.60
N THR A 217 -1.44 -14.12 -15.88
CA THR A 217 -1.42 -12.91 -16.71
C THR A 217 -2.84 -12.41 -16.90
N VAL A 218 -3.05 -11.12 -16.66
CA VAL A 218 -4.33 -10.46 -16.82
C VAL A 218 -4.40 -9.86 -18.22
N SER A 219 -4.73 -10.68 -19.23
CA SER A 219 -4.90 -10.21 -20.60
C SER A 219 -6.31 -9.61 -20.84
N SER A 220 -6.42 -8.75 -21.85
CA SER A 220 -7.67 -8.07 -22.26
C SER A 220 -8.49 -8.87 -23.27
N GLN A 221 -7.93 -9.91 -23.89
CA GLN A 221 -8.61 -10.68 -24.93
C GLN A 221 -9.54 -11.73 -24.32
N MET A 222 -10.76 -11.80 -24.88
CA MET A 222 -11.76 -12.83 -24.59
C MET A 222 -11.17 -14.23 -24.74
N GLU A 223 -11.49 -15.07 -23.74
CA GLU A 223 -11.39 -16.55 -23.72
C GLU A 223 -10.08 -17.19 -24.20
N GLY A 224 -9.37 -17.82 -23.25
CA GLY A 224 -8.76 -19.12 -23.53
C GLY A 224 -7.23 -19.18 -23.65
N GLY A 225 -6.50 -18.34 -22.92
CA GLY A 225 -5.08 -18.55 -22.68
C GLY A 225 -4.73 -18.26 -21.23
N ASP A 226 -4.70 -19.30 -20.38
CA ASP A 226 -4.15 -19.21 -19.03
C ASP A 226 -2.62 -19.09 -19.14
N GLU A 227 -2.14 -17.92 -19.52
CA GLU A 227 -0.72 -17.60 -19.52
C GLU A 227 -0.29 -17.31 -18.08
N TRP A 228 0.70 -18.07 -17.62
CA TRP A 228 1.27 -17.94 -16.29
C TRP A 228 2.69 -17.41 -16.39
N THR A 229 3.02 -16.45 -15.53
CA THR A 229 4.37 -15.92 -15.38
C THR A 229 4.98 -16.48 -14.10
N GLU A 230 6.20 -16.98 -14.16
CA GLU A 230 6.86 -17.46 -12.95
C GLU A 230 7.40 -16.29 -12.12
N GLU A 231 7.20 -16.37 -10.81
CA GLU A 231 7.82 -15.43 -9.88
C GLU A 231 9.29 -15.79 -9.63
N PRO A 232 10.15 -14.80 -9.30
CA PRO A 232 11.56 -15.04 -9.09
C PRO A 232 11.85 -15.76 -7.77
N ASN A 233 10.92 -15.78 -6.81
CA ASN A 233 11.19 -16.29 -5.47
C ASN A 233 11.03 -17.82 -5.40
N VAL A 234 11.89 -18.45 -4.62
CA VAL A 234 11.90 -19.89 -4.33
C VAL A 234 12.08 -20.06 -2.83
N LEU A 235 11.22 -20.87 -2.19
CA LEU A 235 11.41 -21.32 -0.82
C LEU A 235 11.70 -22.83 -0.84
N VAL A 236 12.83 -23.24 -0.28
CA VAL A 236 13.19 -24.67 -0.17
C VAL A 236 13.17 -25.06 1.30
N MET A 237 12.41 -26.12 1.59
CA MET A 237 12.40 -26.73 2.90
C MET A 237 13.54 -27.77 2.99
N LEU A 238 14.41 -27.60 3.96
CA LEU A 238 15.45 -28.55 4.31
C LEU A 238 15.02 -29.39 5.51
N ARG A 239 15.24 -30.71 5.45
CA ARG A 239 15.01 -31.58 6.60
C ARG A 239 16.09 -31.35 7.65
N LEU A 240 15.74 -31.53 8.91
CA LEU A 240 16.65 -31.35 10.04
C LEU A 240 17.88 -32.26 9.91
N GLU A 241 17.69 -33.52 9.53
CA GLU A 241 18.79 -34.49 9.40
C GLU A 241 19.74 -34.14 8.26
N GLU A 242 19.20 -33.64 7.14
CA GLU A 242 20.01 -33.18 6.00
C GLU A 242 20.82 -31.95 6.40
N PHE A 243 20.18 -30.98 7.04
CA PHE A 243 20.82 -29.77 7.56
C PHE A 243 21.96 -30.11 8.52
N LEU A 244 21.69 -30.92 9.55
CA LEU A 244 22.72 -31.33 10.51
C LEU A 244 23.83 -32.16 9.84
N SER A 245 23.51 -33.05 8.89
CA SER A 245 24.55 -33.81 8.18
C SER A 245 25.50 -32.90 7.41
N MET A 246 24.97 -31.87 6.72
CA MET A 246 25.76 -30.91 5.96
C MET A 246 26.70 -30.08 6.86
N GLU A 247 26.28 -29.77 8.09
CA GLU A 247 27.08 -29.03 9.07
C GLU A 247 28.12 -29.90 9.79
N ALA A 248 27.76 -31.12 10.18
CA ALA A 248 28.67 -32.03 10.86
C ALA A 248 29.89 -32.42 10.01
N GLN A 249 29.77 -32.43 8.69
CA GLN A 249 30.75 -33.07 7.78
C GLN A 249 31.73 -32.08 7.14
N GLY A 250 31.88 -30.89 7.73
CA GLY A 250 32.45 -29.67 7.15
C GLY A 250 33.81 -29.67 6.45
N CYS A 251 34.48 -30.80 6.15
CA CYS A 251 35.72 -30.84 5.35
C CYS A 251 36.08 -32.24 4.80
N ALA A 252 35.14 -33.18 4.65
CA ALA A 252 35.47 -34.48 4.03
C ALA A 252 35.28 -34.44 2.50
N GLU A 253 36.35 -34.70 1.73
CA GLU A 253 36.30 -34.72 0.25
C GLU A 253 35.19 -35.66 -0.25
N GLY A 254 34.20 -35.09 -0.97
CA GLY A 254 33.12 -35.82 -1.63
C GLY A 254 31.77 -35.83 -0.91
N GLN A 255 31.61 -35.15 0.23
CA GLN A 255 30.30 -34.97 0.89
C GLN A 255 29.70 -33.58 0.64
N GLU A 256 28.37 -33.52 0.62
CA GLU A 256 27.60 -32.29 0.37
C GLU A 256 27.62 -31.39 1.62
N THR A 257 28.15 -30.17 1.48
CA THR A 257 28.06 -29.08 2.46
C THR A 257 26.86 -28.19 2.16
N LEU A 258 26.43 -27.36 3.13
CA LEU A 258 25.32 -26.42 2.95
C LEU A 258 25.57 -25.45 1.77
N GLN A 259 26.80 -24.97 1.62
CA GLN A 259 27.19 -24.11 0.49
C GLN A 259 27.09 -24.85 -0.86
N SER A 260 27.61 -26.08 -0.94
CA SER A 260 27.54 -26.88 -2.16
C SER A 260 26.09 -27.27 -2.52
N TYR A 261 25.25 -27.50 -1.51
CA TYR A 261 23.81 -27.71 -1.69
C TYR A 261 23.16 -26.48 -2.31
N VAL A 262 23.44 -25.29 -1.75
CA VAL A 262 22.92 -24.03 -2.27
C VAL A 262 23.39 -23.78 -3.71
N ASP A 263 24.67 -24.03 -4.00
CA ASP A 263 25.20 -23.90 -5.37
C ASP A 263 24.47 -24.80 -6.35
N ARG A 264 24.21 -26.06 -5.98
CA ARG A 264 23.44 -26.99 -6.80
C ARG A 264 21.98 -26.55 -6.99
N VAL A 265 21.36 -25.99 -5.96
CA VAL A 265 19.99 -25.46 -6.05
C VAL A 265 19.94 -24.25 -6.98
N MET A 266 20.90 -23.33 -6.86
CA MET A 266 21.00 -22.14 -7.72
C MET A 266 21.33 -22.49 -9.18
N GLU A 267 22.15 -23.51 -9.41
CA GLU A 267 22.43 -24.03 -10.76
C GLU A 267 21.18 -24.60 -11.42
N LYS A 268 20.36 -25.34 -10.65
CA LYS A 268 19.09 -25.91 -11.14
C LYS A 268 18.00 -24.87 -11.37
N MET A 269 18.05 -23.74 -10.66
CA MET A 269 17.05 -22.67 -10.74
C MET A 269 17.71 -21.29 -10.96
N PRO A 270 18.28 -21.07 -12.16
CA PRO A 270 19.03 -19.85 -12.44
C PRO A 270 18.11 -18.61 -12.43
N GLY A 271 18.62 -17.53 -11.85
CA GLY A 271 17.90 -16.24 -11.78
C GLY A 271 16.77 -16.18 -10.75
N LYS A 272 16.57 -17.24 -9.94
CA LYS A 272 15.64 -17.24 -8.82
C LYS A 272 16.29 -16.74 -7.53
N ILE A 273 15.49 -16.15 -6.65
CA ILE A 273 15.87 -15.68 -5.31
C ILE A 273 15.53 -16.80 -4.33
N LEU A 274 16.56 -17.44 -3.78
CA LEU A 274 16.44 -18.59 -2.89
C LEU A 274 16.30 -18.17 -1.42
N ALA A 275 15.33 -18.74 -0.73
CA ALA A 275 15.23 -18.78 0.72
C ALA A 275 15.17 -20.23 1.21
N LEU A 276 15.84 -20.53 2.32
CA LEU A 276 15.84 -21.84 2.96
C LEU A 276 15.04 -21.79 4.27
N ALA A 277 14.31 -22.86 4.55
CA ALA A 277 13.59 -23.05 5.80
C ALA A 277 13.89 -24.40 6.42
N VAL A 278 14.17 -24.42 7.72
CA VAL A 278 14.40 -25.65 8.50
C VAL A 278 13.54 -25.61 9.76
N ALA A 279 12.79 -26.68 10.03
CA ALA A 279 12.05 -26.82 11.28
C ALA A 279 12.80 -27.73 12.27
N GLY A 280 12.65 -27.46 13.56
CA GLY A 280 13.09 -28.37 14.64
C GLY A 280 14.56 -28.24 15.06
N VAL A 281 15.31 -27.26 14.56
CA VAL A 281 16.72 -27.03 14.95
C VAL A 281 16.85 -26.73 16.46
N GLU A 282 15.93 -25.94 17.02
CA GLU A 282 15.92 -25.65 18.45
C GLU A 282 15.57 -26.88 19.31
N ASN A 283 14.79 -27.82 18.77
CA ASN A 283 14.48 -29.08 19.45
C ASN A 283 15.72 -29.98 19.56
N TYR A 284 16.60 -29.95 18.56
CA TYR A 284 17.90 -30.62 18.60
C TYR A 284 18.79 -30.06 19.73
N PHE A 285 18.98 -28.74 19.78
CA PHE A 285 19.80 -28.11 20.83
C PHE A 285 19.21 -28.30 22.24
N ARG A 286 17.89 -28.22 22.38
CA ARG A 286 17.20 -28.50 23.65
C ARG A 286 17.45 -29.94 24.12
N SER A 287 17.47 -30.89 23.19
CA SER A 287 17.74 -32.30 23.47
C SER A 287 19.20 -32.54 23.91
N LEU A 288 20.17 -31.89 23.24
CA LEU A 288 21.59 -31.93 23.65
C LEU A 288 21.80 -31.35 25.06
N GLN A 289 21.15 -30.23 25.39
CA GLN A 289 21.20 -29.65 26.73
C GLN A 289 20.58 -30.56 27.79
N ALA A 290 19.49 -31.27 27.46
CA ALA A 290 18.87 -32.22 28.38
C ALA A 290 19.76 -33.45 28.62
N GLN A 291 20.48 -33.93 27.60
CA GLN A 291 21.39 -35.07 27.71
C GLN A 291 22.66 -34.71 28.52
N SER A 292 23.24 -33.53 28.29
CA SER A 292 24.41 -33.06 29.06
C SER A 292 24.08 -32.85 30.54
N LYS A 293 22.86 -32.41 30.89
CA LYS A 293 22.39 -32.30 32.29
C LYS A 293 22.15 -33.66 32.97
N LYS A 294 21.82 -34.71 32.21
CA LYS A 294 21.59 -36.08 32.73
C LYS A 294 22.87 -36.89 32.96
N ARG A 295 23.96 -36.60 32.22
CA ARG A 295 25.27 -37.28 32.37
C ARG A 295 25.88 -37.14 33.79
N PRO A 296 25.87 -35.96 34.46
CA PRO A 296 26.35 -35.81 35.84
C PRO A 296 25.48 -36.54 36.88
N GLN A 297 24.16 -36.57 36.69
CA GLN A 297 23.22 -37.17 37.66
C GLN A 297 23.31 -38.71 37.68
N GLN A 298 23.57 -39.34 36.53
CA GLN A 298 23.83 -40.79 36.47
C GLN A 298 25.21 -41.17 37.02
N ALA A 299 26.22 -40.29 36.87
CA ALA A 299 27.53 -40.49 37.49
C ALA A 299 27.49 -40.38 39.03
N ALA A 300 26.66 -39.48 39.57
CA ALA A 300 26.45 -39.36 41.02
C ALA A 300 25.61 -40.51 41.62
N ALA A 301 24.67 -41.09 40.88
CA ALA A 301 23.84 -42.21 41.33
C ALA A 301 24.55 -43.58 41.28
N SER A 302 25.66 -43.70 40.53
CA SER A 302 26.45 -44.92 40.42
C SER A 302 27.55 -45.06 41.50
N GLY A 303 27.64 -44.12 42.45
CA GLY A 303 28.71 -44.05 43.45
C GLY A 303 28.67 -45.10 44.57
N ASN A 304 27.80 -46.10 44.53
CA ASN A 304 27.69 -47.11 45.58
C ASN A 304 27.40 -48.51 45.03
N GLN A 305 28.38 -49.13 44.36
CA GLN A 305 28.56 -50.59 44.40
C GLN A 305 29.97 -50.95 43.93
N GLY A 306 30.72 -51.58 44.85
CA GLY A 306 32.13 -51.87 44.73
C GLY A 306 32.49 -52.92 43.68
N GLU A 307 33.73 -52.77 43.23
CA GLU A 307 34.67 -53.79 42.76
C GLU A 307 34.12 -55.21 42.57
N LYS A 308 33.89 -55.60 41.31
CA LYS A 308 34.29 -56.89 40.70
C LYS A 308 33.62 -57.05 39.34
N GLN A 309 34.38 -56.82 38.27
CA GLN A 309 34.53 -57.73 37.11
C GLN A 309 35.19 -56.99 35.95
N ALA A 310 36.51 -57.17 35.87
CA ALA A 310 37.21 -57.10 34.61
C ALA A 310 36.71 -58.23 33.68
N LYS A 311 36.58 -57.91 32.38
CA LYS A 311 36.28 -58.81 31.24
C LYS A 311 34.80 -59.15 30.97
N ARG A 312 34.12 -58.23 30.28
CA ARG A 312 33.17 -58.61 29.22
C ARG A 312 33.24 -57.63 28.03
N ARG A 313 33.72 -58.23 26.93
CA ARG A 313 33.88 -57.82 25.53
C ARG A 313 32.99 -56.68 24.97
N LYS A 314 33.66 -55.81 24.19
CA LYS A 314 33.33 -55.38 22.81
C LYS A 314 31.83 -55.23 22.47
N LYS A 315 31.39 -53.97 22.35
CA LYS A 315 30.98 -53.30 21.09
C LYS A 315 30.31 -51.98 21.47
N LYS A 316 31.10 -50.99 21.90
CA LYS A 316 30.66 -49.60 21.80
C LYS A 316 30.99 -49.20 20.36
N VAL A 317 30.00 -49.36 19.49
CA VAL A 317 30.02 -48.74 18.16
C VAL A 317 30.31 -47.27 18.39
N ASN A 318 31.22 -46.72 17.59
CA ASN A 318 31.64 -45.34 17.59
C ASN A 318 30.42 -44.41 17.69
N ASP A 319 30.20 -43.86 18.88
CA ASP A 319 29.43 -42.64 19.07
C ASP A 319 30.42 -41.48 18.87
N SER A 320 30.93 -41.39 17.64
CA SER A 320 31.62 -40.20 17.15
C SER A 320 30.58 -39.34 16.42
N GLY A 321 29.45 -39.09 17.08
CA GLY A 321 28.52 -38.06 16.65
C GLY A 321 29.21 -36.74 16.87
N LEU A 322 29.61 -36.08 15.79
CA LEU A 322 30.07 -34.70 15.81
C LEU A 322 28.90 -33.88 16.36
N GLU A 323 28.94 -33.53 17.65
CA GLU A 323 27.94 -32.70 18.30
C GLU A 323 28.08 -31.29 17.68
N ILE A 324 27.23 -30.97 16.71
CA ILE A 324 27.19 -29.65 16.08
C ILE A 324 26.77 -28.65 17.16
N THR A 325 27.59 -27.64 17.37
CA THR A 325 27.32 -26.58 18.33
C THR A 325 26.47 -25.48 17.67
N ARG A 326 25.84 -24.64 18.51
CA ARG A 326 25.10 -23.48 18.02
C ARG A 326 26.02 -22.49 17.28
N MET A 327 27.28 -22.40 17.72
CA MET A 327 28.29 -21.55 17.09
C MET A 327 28.63 -22.02 15.68
N ASP A 328 28.75 -23.34 15.46
CA ASP A 328 29.02 -23.90 14.12
C ASP A 328 27.88 -23.55 13.15
N VAL A 329 26.62 -23.67 13.61
CA VAL A 329 25.45 -23.26 12.82
C VAL A 329 25.48 -21.76 12.51
N GLU A 330 25.75 -20.91 13.49
CA GLU A 330 25.82 -19.46 13.30
C GLU A 330 26.94 -19.04 12.32
N GLU A 331 28.10 -19.69 12.40
CA GLU A 331 29.23 -19.46 11.47
C GLU A 331 28.84 -19.83 10.03
N ALA A 332 28.26 -21.03 9.83
CA ALA A 332 27.82 -21.47 8.51
C ALA A 332 26.73 -20.56 7.90
N LEU A 333 25.82 -20.05 8.73
CA LEU A 333 24.81 -19.09 8.30
C LEU A 333 25.41 -17.75 7.88
N VAL A 334 26.36 -17.22 8.64
CA VAL A 334 27.06 -15.97 8.31
C VAL A 334 27.84 -16.14 7.01
N ASP A 335 28.56 -17.25 6.86
CA ASP A 335 29.29 -17.57 5.63
C ASP A 335 28.37 -17.65 4.42
N LEU A 336 27.23 -18.33 4.54
CA LEU A 336 26.25 -18.44 3.47
C LEU A 336 25.63 -17.09 3.11
N GLN A 337 25.30 -16.26 4.11
CA GLN A 337 24.73 -14.94 3.90
C GLN A 337 25.74 -13.99 3.20
N LEU A 338 27.01 -14.01 3.59
CA LEU A 338 28.06 -13.17 3.00
C LEU A 338 28.43 -13.62 1.58
N SER A 339 28.50 -14.92 1.34
CA SER A 339 28.96 -15.47 0.05
C SER A 339 27.86 -15.56 -1.01
N LYS A 340 26.61 -15.86 -0.62
CA LYS A 340 25.52 -16.17 -1.56
C LYS A 340 24.26 -15.31 -1.38
N GLN A 341 24.17 -14.49 -0.34
CA GLN A 341 22.98 -13.67 -0.02
C GLN A 341 21.69 -14.50 0.14
N VAL A 342 21.83 -15.76 0.58
CA VAL A 342 20.70 -16.65 0.84
C VAL A 342 20.28 -16.52 2.30
N GLN A 343 18.99 -16.32 2.53
CA GLN A 343 18.42 -16.30 3.87
C GLN A 343 18.03 -17.73 4.30
N VAL A 344 18.43 -18.12 5.51
CA VAL A 344 17.97 -19.34 6.17
C VAL A 344 17.11 -18.96 7.37
N SER A 345 15.92 -19.55 7.47
CA SER A 345 15.00 -19.32 8.58
C SER A 345 14.77 -20.61 9.36
N PHE A 346 14.81 -20.52 10.69
CA PHE A 346 14.55 -21.64 11.59
C PHE A 346 13.19 -21.50 12.25
N PHE A 347 12.48 -22.61 12.36
CA PHE A 347 11.15 -22.70 12.98
C PHE A 347 11.14 -23.76 14.07
N GLU A 348 10.39 -23.52 15.15
CA GLU A 348 10.27 -24.50 16.24
C GLU A 348 9.36 -25.67 15.84
N SER A 349 8.33 -25.38 15.06
CA SER A 349 7.29 -26.33 14.64
C SER A 349 6.96 -26.23 13.15
N TRP A 350 6.30 -27.27 12.63
CA TRP A 350 5.78 -27.29 11.26
C TRP A 350 4.62 -26.32 11.04
N GLU A 351 3.86 -26.00 12.09
CA GLU A 351 2.78 -25.02 12.07
C GLU A 351 3.33 -23.62 11.79
N GLU A 352 4.38 -23.20 12.51
CA GLU A 352 5.08 -21.93 12.27
C GLU A 352 5.65 -21.83 10.86
N LEU A 353 6.18 -22.94 10.33
CA LEU A 353 6.66 -22.99 8.95
C LEU A 353 5.51 -22.83 7.93
N GLY A 354 4.32 -23.40 8.21
CA GLY A 354 3.13 -23.21 7.38
C GLY A 354 2.61 -21.77 7.40
N GLU A 355 2.60 -21.13 8.57
CA GLU A 355 2.29 -19.71 8.72
C GLU A 355 3.29 -18.83 7.95
N PHE A 356 4.59 -19.16 8.06
CA PHE A 356 5.64 -18.49 7.32
C PHE A 356 5.47 -18.64 5.80
N ALA A 357 5.18 -19.85 5.30
CA ALA A 357 4.92 -20.07 3.88
C ALA A 357 3.72 -19.24 3.38
N THR A 358 2.69 -19.06 4.22
CA THR A 358 1.54 -18.20 3.95
C THR A 358 1.94 -16.72 3.89
N MET A 359 2.69 -16.25 4.87
CA MET A 359 3.23 -14.89 4.91
C MET A 359 4.13 -14.60 3.70
N PHE A 360 5.01 -15.53 3.36
CA PHE A 360 5.91 -15.45 2.22
C PHE A 360 5.11 -15.39 0.91
N THR A 361 4.08 -16.23 0.76
CA THR A 361 3.18 -16.21 -0.40
C THR A 361 2.47 -14.86 -0.54
N LYS A 362 2.01 -14.28 0.56
CA LYS A 362 1.43 -12.92 0.56
C LYS A 362 2.45 -11.87 0.12
N ALA A 363 3.68 -11.93 0.64
CA ALA A 363 4.75 -11.01 0.25
C ALA A 363 5.07 -11.12 -1.25
N VAL A 364 5.15 -12.35 -1.81
CA VAL A 364 5.30 -12.59 -3.25
C VAL A 364 4.13 -11.99 -4.02
N ALA A 365 2.90 -12.19 -3.56
CA ALA A 365 1.70 -11.67 -4.21
C ALA A 365 1.69 -10.13 -4.30
N GLU A 366 2.09 -9.44 -3.22
CA GLU A 366 2.09 -7.98 -3.08
C GLU A 366 3.37 -7.30 -3.60
N ALA A 367 4.47 -8.04 -3.84
CA ALA A 367 5.76 -7.47 -4.22
C ALA A 367 5.73 -6.57 -5.48
N PRO A 368 5.02 -6.91 -6.58
CA PRO A 368 4.93 -6.01 -7.73
C PRO A 368 4.23 -4.69 -7.41
N PHE A 369 3.20 -4.73 -6.57
CA PHE A 369 2.46 -3.54 -6.15
C PHE A 369 3.32 -2.62 -5.28
N LYS A 370 4.08 -3.19 -4.33
CA LYS A 370 5.01 -2.42 -3.50
C LYS A 370 6.14 -1.80 -4.32
N ARG A 371 6.73 -2.55 -5.27
CA ARG A 371 7.74 -2.02 -6.20
C ARG A 371 7.23 -0.87 -7.06
N GLU A 372 5.98 -0.94 -7.54
CA GLU A 372 5.40 0.16 -8.32
C GLU A 372 5.10 1.38 -7.45
N GLN A 373 4.72 1.17 -6.20
CA GLN A 373 4.57 2.24 -5.22
C GLN A 373 5.88 2.97 -4.90
N GLU A 374 6.99 2.24 -4.76
CA GLU A 374 8.32 2.83 -4.52
C GLU A 374 8.74 3.81 -5.62
N LYS A 375 8.34 3.56 -6.88
CA LYS A 375 8.63 4.46 -8.02
C LYS A 375 7.89 5.80 -7.96
N THR A 376 6.92 5.97 -7.07
CA THR A 376 6.10 7.20 -7.02
C THR A 376 6.84 8.40 -6.41
N GLY A 377 8.06 8.21 -5.89
CA GLY A 377 8.92 9.29 -5.37
C GLY A 377 8.58 9.76 -3.95
N PHE A 378 7.52 9.23 -3.34
CA PHE A 378 7.12 9.54 -1.97
C PHE A 378 7.35 8.34 -1.04
N SER A 379 8.58 8.12 -0.60
CA SER A 379 8.98 6.98 0.25
C SER A 379 8.22 6.91 1.59
N PHE A 380 7.72 8.04 2.09
CA PHE A 380 7.03 8.15 3.37
C PHE A 380 5.53 7.79 3.32
N TYR A 381 4.90 7.79 2.14
CA TYR A 381 3.45 7.99 2.03
C TYR A 381 2.58 6.74 2.17
N LEU A 382 3.12 5.52 2.20
CA LEU A 382 2.32 4.38 1.73
C LEU A 382 2.03 3.22 2.68
N GLU A 383 2.67 3.09 3.86
CA GLU A 383 2.41 1.89 4.68
C GLU A 383 2.42 2.07 6.21
N ASN A 384 2.87 3.22 6.73
CA ASN A 384 2.98 3.37 8.18
C ASN A 384 1.65 3.83 8.80
N ALA A 385 1.22 3.17 9.89
CA ALA A 385 0.04 3.56 10.66
C ALA A 385 0.07 5.04 11.12
N TRP A 386 1.27 5.61 11.26
CA TRP A 386 1.55 7.01 11.59
C TRP A 386 1.16 8.00 10.47
N CYS A 387 1.07 7.54 9.22
CA CYS A 387 0.73 8.35 8.04
C CYS A 387 -0.77 8.32 7.70
N ARG A 388 -1.61 7.68 8.53
CA ARG A 388 -3.05 7.59 8.27
C ARG A 388 -3.69 8.98 8.43
N GLY A 389 -4.51 9.36 7.45
CA GLY A 389 -5.25 10.62 7.46
C GLY A 389 -6.22 10.73 8.65
N VAL A 390 -6.54 11.97 9.03
CA VAL A 390 -7.60 12.28 10.00
C VAL A 390 -8.92 12.38 9.25
N LYS A 391 -9.98 11.78 9.80
CA LYS A 391 -11.33 11.96 9.25
C LYS A 391 -11.82 13.37 9.58
N VAL A 392 -12.16 14.13 8.55
CA VAL A 392 -12.70 15.49 8.67
C VAL A 392 -14.13 15.49 8.15
N ASP A 393 -15.06 16.07 8.91
CA ASP A 393 -16.44 16.20 8.48
C ASP A 393 -16.67 17.48 7.65
N HIS A 394 -17.87 17.60 7.05
CA HIS A 394 -18.25 18.78 6.26
C HIS A 394 -18.28 20.09 7.09
N SER A 395 -18.34 20.00 8.41
CA SER A 395 -18.30 21.16 9.31
C SER A 395 -16.88 21.62 9.63
N GLY A 396 -15.86 20.89 9.17
CA GLY A 396 -14.45 21.15 9.49
C GLY A 396 -13.99 20.55 10.81
N LYS A 397 -14.82 19.76 11.50
CA LYS A 397 -14.42 19.03 12.70
C LYS A 397 -13.34 18.02 12.32
N GLY A 398 -12.21 18.11 13.00
CA GLY A 398 -11.00 17.33 12.68
C GLY A 398 -9.89 18.14 12.01
N LEU A 399 -10.15 19.35 11.49
CA LEU A 399 -9.10 20.19 10.89
C LEU A 399 -8.02 20.62 11.88
N LEU A 400 -8.38 20.84 13.16
CA LEU A 400 -7.40 21.16 14.20
C LEU A 400 -6.46 19.97 14.45
N GLU A 401 -6.99 18.75 14.42
CA GLU A 401 -6.20 17.53 14.56
C GLU A 401 -5.34 17.30 13.31
N VAL A 402 -5.84 17.63 12.10
CA VAL A 402 -5.02 17.67 10.88
C VAL A 402 -3.85 18.64 11.04
N TRP A 403 -4.12 19.86 11.50
CA TRP A 403 -3.08 20.88 11.67
C TRP A 403 -2.01 20.43 12.67
N LYS A 404 -2.42 19.83 13.79
CA LYS A 404 -1.51 19.20 14.74
C LYS A 404 -0.65 18.13 14.10
N ARG A 405 -1.25 17.20 13.36
CA ARG A 405 -0.50 16.15 12.66
C ARG A 405 0.44 16.69 11.59
N GLN A 406 0.10 17.78 10.93
CA GLN A 406 0.98 18.47 9.98
C GLN A 406 2.24 19.00 10.69
N ILE A 407 2.10 19.63 11.86
CA ILE A 407 3.25 20.05 12.67
C ILE A 407 4.07 18.85 13.17
N GLN A 408 3.44 17.70 13.46
CA GLN A 408 4.16 16.47 13.84
C GLN A 408 4.97 15.85 12.70
N GLN A 409 4.74 16.22 11.43
CA GLN A 409 5.51 15.66 10.31
C GLN A 409 6.95 16.19 10.26
N PHE A 410 7.25 17.29 10.96
CA PHE A 410 8.61 17.79 11.05
C PHE A 410 9.49 16.83 11.85
N ASN A 411 10.72 16.60 11.38
CA ASN A 411 11.70 15.77 12.10
C ASN A 411 11.87 16.27 13.54
N ARG A 412 11.98 15.34 14.51
CA ARG A 412 12.22 15.64 15.94
C ARG A 412 11.09 16.44 16.62
N VAL A 413 9.85 16.35 16.14
CA VAL A 413 8.68 16.95 16.80
C VAL A 413 7.86 15.89 17.54
N SER A 414 7.64 16.09 18.84
CA SER A 414 6.75 15.22 19.62
C SER A 414 5.31 15.74 19.62
N LEU A 415 4.36 14.89 20.04
CA LEU A 415 2.95 15.27 20.16
C LEU A 415 2.77 16.53 21.02
N GLU A 416 3.43 16.60 22.18
CA GLU A 416 3.28 17.74 23.09
C GLU A 416 3.86 19.03 22.50
N MET A 417 4.91 18.94 21.66
CA MET A 417 5.47 20.11 20.97
C MET A 417 4.49 20.64 19.93
N ALA A 418 3.88 19.75 19.14
CA ALA A 418 2.87 20.11 18.17
C ALA A 418 1.62 20.71 18.86
N GLU A 419 1.18 20.13 19.98
CA GLU A 419 0.07 20.66 20.77
C GLU A 419 0.36 22.06 21.32
N ALA A 420 1.57 22.32 21.81
CA ALA A 420 1.96 23.65 22.29
C ALA A 420 1.92 24.70 21.15
N ILE A 421 2.43 24.35 19.97
CA ILE A 421 2.42 25.23 18.79
C ILE A 421 1.00 25.48 18.31
N VAL A 422 0.18 24.43 18.17
CA VAL A 422 -1.22 24.54 17.73
C VAL A 422 -2.08 25.28 18.76
N SER A 423 -1.79 25.16 20.04
CA SER A 423 -2.48 25.92 21.09
C SER A 423 -2.18 27.42 20.99
N ALA A 424 -0.94 27.79 20.64
CA ALA A 424 -0.57 29.18 20.38
C ALA A 424 -1.12 29.70 19.04
N TYR A 425 -1.13 28.85 18.01
CA TYR A 425 -1.58 29.16 16.65
C TYR A 425 -2.54 28.09 16.12
N PRO A 426 -3.85 28.21 16.42
CA PRO A 426 -4.84 27.17 16.14
C PRO A 426 -5.24 27.05 14.66
N SER A 427 -4.59 27.81 13.77
CA SER A 427 -4.72 27.65 12.33
C SER A 427 -3.45 28.04 11.58
N PRO A 428 -3.19 27.47 10.40
CA PRO A 428 -2.08 27.89 9.53
C PRO A 428 -2.13 29.37 9.16
N GLN A 429 -3.33 29.93 9.01
CA GLN A 429 -3.53 31.34 8.68
C GLN A 429 -3.07 32.27 9.81
N LEU A 430 -3.38 31.92 11.06
CA LEU A 430 -2.92 32.69 12.22
C LEU A 430 -1.39 32.65 12.36
N LEU A 431 -0.78 31.49 12.07
CA LEU A 431 0.68 31.35 12.07
C LEU A 431 1.32 32.24 10.98
N ASN A 432 0.79 32.20 9.75
CA ASN A 432 1.28 33.02 8.65
C ASN A 432 1.10 34.53 8.91
N GLN A 433 -0.05 34.94 9.44
CA GLN A 433 -0.29 36.34 9.81
C GLN A 433 0.69 36.82 10.90
N ALA A 434 1.05 35.95 11.85
CA ALA A 434 2.04 36.29 12.87
C ALA A 434 3.44 36.51 12.25
N TYR A 435 3.86 35.66 11.30
CA TYR A 435 5.10 35.89 10.56
C TYR A 435 5.09 37.19 9.75
N SER A 436 3.98 37.54 9.11
CA SER A 436 3.85 38.79 8.35
C SER A 436 3.97 40.05 9.22
N ARG A 437 3.62 39.96 10.51
CA ARG A 437 3.73 41.07 11.47
C ARG A 437 5.13 41.23 12.07
N CYS A 438 6.00 40.23 11.93
CA CYS A 438 7.37 40.31 12.39
C CYS A 438 8.19 41.28 11.53
N SER A 439 9.06 42.06 12.19
CA SER A 439 9.82 43.15 11.58
C SER A 439 11.15 42.69 10.98
N SER A 440 11.67 41.54 11.40
CA SER A 440 12.94 40.98 10.91
C SER A 440 12.84 39.47 10.63
N GLU A 441 13.75 38.96 9.79
CA GLU A 441 13.85 37.53 9.51
C GLU A 441 14.24 36.73 10.76
N GLN A 442 15.19 37.24 11.56
CA GLN A 442 15.60 36.63 12.82
C GLN A 442 14.43 36.48 13.81
N GLU A 443 13.53 37.46 13.86
CA GLU A 443 12.32 37.41 14.69
C GLU A 443 11.36 36.32 14.20
N ARG A 444 11.16 36.20 12.88
CA ARG A 444 10.34 35.14 12.28
C ARG A 444 10.91 33.77 12.57
N GLU A 445 12.21 33.58 12.40
CA GLU A 445 12.88 32.30 12.68
C GLU A 445 12.75 31.89 14.15
N ASN A 446 12.69 32.83 15.10
CA ASN A 446 12.62 32.54 16.53
C ASN A 446 11.23 32.71 17.17
N MET A 447 10.21 33.01 16.37
CA MET A 447 8.85 33.32 16.86
C MET A 447 8.26 32.20 17.72
N LEU A 448 8.50 30.93 17.35
CA LEU A 448 7.99 29.76 18.06
C LEU A 448 8.96 29.25 19.14
N ALA A 449 10.21 29.74 19.16
CA ALA A 449 11.30 29.14 19.93
C ALA A 449 11.04 29.12 21.44
N ASN A 450 10.34 30.13 21.95
CA ASN A 450 10.09 30.31 23.38
C ASN A 450 8.76 29.72 23.88
N ILE A 451 7.99 29.07 23.02
CA ILE A 451 6.73 28.43 23.42
C ILE A 451 7.03 27.31 24.45
N PRO A 452 6.39 27.34 25.62
CA PRO A 452 6.57 26.31 26.65
C PRO A 452 5.84 25.02 26.27
N VAL A 453 6.52 23.90 26.45
CA VAL A 453 6.03 22.54 26.24
C VAL A 453 6.04 21.84 27.59
N HIS A 454 4.85 21.54 28.09
CA HIS A 454 4.66 20.83 29.35
C HIS A 454 4.62 19.33 29.06
N ARG A 455 5.40 18.56 29.82
CA ARG A 455 5.42 17.09 29.76
C ARG A 455 5.06 16.51 31.12
N GLY A 456 3.98 15.73 31.15
CA GLY A 456 3.45 15.09 32.37
C GLY A 456 2.57 16.01 33.22
N ASP A 457 1.86 15.41 34.17
CA ASP A 457 0.97 16.10 35.10
C ASP A 457 1.55 16.12 36.53
N GLY A 458 1.32 17.22 37.27
CA GLY A 458 1.66 17.33 38.69
C GLY A 458 3.14 17.65 38.99
N VAL A 459 3.64 17.18 40.13
CA VAL A 459 4.98 17.53 40.69
C VAL A 459 6.14 17.02 39.81
N THR A 460 5.87 16.07 38.92
CA THR A 460 6.83 15.54 37.93
C THR A 460 6.78 16.25 36.58
N ALA A 461 5.94 17.31 36.44
CA ALA A 461 5.83 18.04 35.18
C ALA A 461 7.14 18.74 34.84
N THR A 462 7.67 18.44 33.65
CA THR A 462 8.85 19.13 33.11
C THR A 462 8.41 20.14 32.06
N CYS A 463 8.93 21.35 32.14
CA CYS A 463 8.70 22.39 31.14
C CYS A 463 9.97 22.58 30.31
N ARG A 464 9.86 22.37 29.00
CA ARG A 464 10.92 22.68 28.03
C ARG A 464 10.40 23.67 27.01
N ARG A 465 11.30 24.35 26.29
CA ARG A 465 10.91 25.22 25.17
C ARG A 465 10.99 24.47 23.85
N ILE A 466 10.28 24.95 22.83
CA ILE A 466 10.36 24.44 21.46
C ILE A 466 11.78 24.50 20.90
N GLY A 467 12.49 25.62 21.15
CA GLY A 467 13.85 25.84 20.70
C GLY A 467 13.96 26.50 19.32
N PRO A 468 15.08 27.20 19.04
CA PRO A 468 15.26 28.01 17.83
C PRO A 468 15.26 27.16 16.55
N GLU A 469 15.84 25.96 16.59
CA GLU A 469 15.96 25.09 15.42
C GLU A 469 14.60 24.63 14.89
N LEU A 470 13.68 24.21 15.76
CA LEU A 470 12.33 23.82 15.32
C LEU A 470 11.54 25.04 14.84
N SER A 471 11.68 26.19 15.52
CA SER A 471 11.02 27.43 15.11
C SER A 471 11.42 27.85 13.69
N ARG A 472 12.72 27.82 13.39
CA ARG A 472 13.27 28.12 12.06
C ARG A 472 12.73 27.17 11.00
N ARG A 473 12.74 25.85 11.25
CA ARG A 473 12.26 24.86 10.28
C ARG A 473 10.79 25.04 9.92
N ILE A 474 9.94 25.32 10.92
CA ILE A 474 8.53 25.59 10.69
C ILE A 474 8.36 26.88 9.89
N TYR A 475 9.08 27.96 10.22
CA TYR A 475 9.05 29.19 9.44
C TYR A 475 9.40 28.92 7.97
N LEU A 476 10.56 28.31 7.71
CA LEU A 476 11.02 28.02 6.35
C LEU A 476 10.01 27.18 5.56
N GLN A 477 9.46 26.12 6.14
CA GLN A 477 8.46 25.28 5.47
C GLN A 477 7.14 26.00 5.17
N MET A 478 6.75 26.97 6.02
CA MET A 478 5.49 27.69 5.86
C MET A 478 5.60 28.89 4.92
N THR A 479 6.80 29.41 4.66
CA THR A 479 7.00 30.63 3.87
C THR A 479 7.87 30.47 2.62
N SER A 480 8.69 29.43 2.51
CA SER A 480 9.52 29.19 1.33
C SER A 480 8.68 28.83 0.10
N HIS A 481 9.10 29.30 -1.07
CA HIS A 481 8.58 28.88 -2.37
C HIS A 481 9.41 27.79 -3.04
N ASP A 482 10.59 27.49 -2.48
CA ASP A 482 11.48 26.45 -2.96
C ASP A 482 11.06 25.08 -2.40
N PRO A 483 10.56 24.15 -3.23
CA PRO A 483 10.15 22.81 -2.77
C PRO A 483 11.34 21.92 -2.40
N ASP A 484 12.56 22.24 -2.85
CA ASP A 484 13.78 21.45 -2.62
C ASP A 484 14.59 22.00 -1.42
N LEU A 485 14.06 23.00 -0.71
CA LEU A 485 14.72 23.61 0.44
C LEU A 485 14.92 22.60 1.58
N TYR A 486 16.18 22.40 1.95
CA TYR A 486 16.53 21.55 3.07
C TYR A 486 16.28 22.26 4.40
N LEU A 487 15.42 21.68 5.24
CA LEU A 487 15.01 22.31 6.51
C LEU A 487 16.02 22.09 7.63
N ASP A 488 16.63 20.90 7.72
CA ASP A 488 17.59 20.59 8.79
C ASP A 488 18.96 21.21 8.48
N PHE A 489 19.64 21.80 9.46
CA PHE A 489 21.02 22.26 9.27
C PHE A 489 21.94 21.04 9.05
N THR A 490 22.56 20.92 7.88
CA THR A 490 23.70 20.02 7.66
C THR A 490 24.94 20.67 8.28
N GLY A 491 25.12 20.45 9.58
CA GLY A 491 26.34 20.77 10.31
C GLY A 491 27.23 19.54 10.41
#